data_AF-A0AAW1DFP4-F1
#
_entry.id   AF-A0AAW1DFP4-F1
#
_cell.length_a   1.000
_cell.length_b   1.000
_cell.length_c   1.000
_cell.angle_alpha   90.00
_cell.angle_beta   90.00
_cell.angle_gamma   90.00
#
_symmetry.space_group_name_H-M   'P 1'
#
loop_
_entity.id
_entity.type
_entity.pdbx_description
1 polymer ?
#
loop_
_entity_poly.entity_id
_entity_poly.type
_entity_poly.pdbx_seq_one_letter_code
_entity_poly.pdbx_strand_id
1 'polypeptide(L)'
;MKEFYQSKTIGIRVESIKACDFNLPSGGRQAENLLDEYTALINTYQINSVPNHSNVVLDLVFSSDRSSVVSKSKQPLVGSDPHHPPLEISFPIKTVQYTKFKKKVLKDFGKGNYDEINLINLVNW
;
A
#
# COMPACT_ATOMS: atom_id res chain seq x y z
N MET A 1 18.42 15.29 38.29
CA MET A 1 17.69 14.18 37.65
C MET A 1 16.69 14.82 36.68
N LYS A 2 16.88 14.73 35.36
CA LYS A 2 15.94 15.32 34.37
C LYS A 2 15.04 14.21 33.85
N GLU A 3 13.78 14.22 34.27
CA GLU A 3 12.75 13.38 33.66
C GLU A 3 12.40 13.96 32.28
N PHE A 4 12.69 13.19 31.24
CA PHE A 4 12.25 13.52 29.88
C PHE A 4 10.94 12.81 29.61
N TYR A 5 9.87 13.58 29.43
CA TYR A 5 8.57 13.09 28.98
C TYR A 5 8.71 12.34 27.64
N GLN A 6 8.32 11.07 27.63
CA GLN A 6 8.22 10.28 26.41
C GLN A 6 6.94 10.66 25.66
N SER A 7 7.07 11.46 24.61
CA SER A 7 5.97 11.74 23.67
C SER A 7 5.56 10.47 22.92
N LYS A 8 4.25 10.18 22.89
CA LYS A 8 3.66 9.15 22.02
C LYS A 8 3.38 9.78 20.66
N THR A 9 4.14 9.41 19.64
CA THR A 9 3.85 9.83 18.26
C THR A 9 2.81 8.90 17.63
N ILE A 10 1.66 9.45 17.23
CA ILE A 10 0.63 8.75 16.46
C ILE A 10 0.94 8.98 14.98
N GLY A 11 0.97 7.91 14.19
CA GLY A 11 1.09 7.96 12.73
C GLY A 11 -0.23 7.68 12.04
N ILE A 12 -0.40 8.24 10.85
CA ILE A 12 -1.45 7.83 9.92
C ILE A 12 -0.81 6.94 8.87
N ARG A 13 -1.33 5.73 8.68
CA ARG A 13 -0.93 4.90 7.54
C ARG A 13 -1.74 5.36 6.34
N VAL A 14 -1.03 5.81 5.30
CA VAL A 14 -1.67 6.16 4.03
C VAL A 14 -1.95 4.89 3.25
N GLU A 15 -3.22 4.63 2.96
CA GLU A 15 -3.62 3.60 2.01
C GLU A 15 -3.62 4.19 0.60
N SER A 16 -3.14 3.43 -0.38
CA SER A 16 -3.23 3.81 -1.79
C SER A 16 -4.53 3.26 -2.38
N ILE A 17 -5.30 4.14 -3.02
CA ILE A 17 -6.46 3.79 -3.85
C ILE A 17 -6.23 4.38 -5.23
N LYS A 18 -6.43 3.58 -6.27
CA LYS A 18 -6.34 3.98 -7.67
C LYS A 18 -7.64 3.61 -8.36
N ALA A 19 -8.30 4.59 -8.96
CA ALA A 19 -9.49 4.37 -9.78
C ALA A 19 -9.21 4.95 -11.17
N CYS A 20 -9.28 4.10 -12.20
CA CYS A 20 -9.09 4.52 -13.59
C CYS A 20 -10.08 3.79 -14.49
N ASP A 21 -10.36 4.43 -15.63
CA ASP A 21 -10.97 3.79 -16.78
C ASP A 21 -9.87 3.04 -17.55
N PHE A 22 -9.85 1.71 -17.45
CA PHE A 22 -8.81 0.92 -18.10
C PHE A 22 -9.19 0.51 -19.54
N ASN A 23 -10.46 0.65 -19.92
CA ASN A 23 -10.99 0.24 -21.24
C ASN A 23 -10.42 -1.11 -21.73
N LEU A 24 -10.24 -2.08 -20.82
CA LEU A 24 -9.61 -3.34 -21.18
C LEU A 24 -10.52 -4.09 -22.16
N PRO A 25 -10.01 -4.50 -23.33
CA PRO A 25 -10.79 -5.31 -24.25
C PRO A 25 -11.10 -6.63 -23.55
N SER A 26 -12.36 -7.06 -23.61
CA SER A 26 -12.93 -8.22 -22.92
C SER A 26 -12.40 -9.60 -23.37
N GLY A 27 -11.16 -9.68 -23.84
CA GLY A 27 -10.49 -10.91 -24.29
C GLY A 27 -8.99 -10.79 -24.53
N GLY A 28 -8.34 -9.71 -24.09
CA GLY A 28 -6.91 -9.50 -24.30
C GLY A 28 -6.06 -10.08 -23.17
N ARG A 29 -5.70 -11.37 -23.23
CA ARG A 29 -4.83 -12.04 -22.22
C ARG A 29 -3.54 -11.28 -21.90
N GLN A 30 -2.96 -10.56 -22.87
CA GLN A 30 -1.74 -9.78 -22.64
C GLN A 30 -1.98 -8.56 -21.74
N ALA A 31 -3.11 -7.88 -21.89
CA ALA A 31 -3.45 -6.71 -21.08
C ALA A 31 -3.79 -7.13 -19.63
N GLU A 32 -4.45 -8.28 -19.47
CA GLU A 32 -4.72 -8.90 -18.17
C GLU A 32 -3.40 -9.24 -17.45
N ASN A 33 -2.45 -9.90 -18.13
CA ASN A 33 -1.15 -10.24 -17.54
C ASN A 33 -0.35 -9.01 -17.08
N LEU A 34 -0.32 -7.94 -17.88
CA LEU A 34 0.39 -6.70 -17.51
C LEU A 34 -0.25 -6.02 -16.29
N LEU A 35 -1.58 -6.11 -16.18
CA LEU A 35 -2.31 -5.57 -15.03
C LEU A 35 -2.02 -6.38 -13.77
N ASP A 36 -1.97 -7.71 -13.88
CA ASP A 36 -1.59 -8.60 -12.78
C ASP A 36 -0.15 -8.34 -12.32
N GLU A 37 0.80 -8.20 -13.24
CA GLU A 37 2.18 -7.82 -12.92
C GLU A 37 2.27 -6.45 -12.25
N TYR A 38 1.54 -5.46 -12.77
CA TYR A 38 1.51 -4.12 -12.20
C TYR A 38 0.96 -4.12 -10.78
N THR A 39 -0.17 -4.78 -10.55
CA THR A 39 -0.85 -4.83 -9.25
C THR A 39 -0.03 -5.59 -8.21
N ALA A 40 0.67 -6.64 -8.62
CA ALA A 40 1.65 -7.34 -7.80
C ALA A 40 2.83 -6.42 -7.43
N LEU A 41 3.38 -5.67 -8.39
CA LEU A 41 4.50 -4.75 -8.17
C LEU A 41 4.17 -3.65 -7.15
N ILE A 42 2.96 -3.09 -7.19
CA ILE A 42 2.54 -2.01 -6.28
C ILE A 42 1.83 -2.52 -5.02
N ASN A 43 1.72 -3.84 -4.84
CA ASN A 43 0.99 -4.50 -3.75
C ASN A 43 -0.43 -3.93 -3.55
N THR A 44 -1.22 -3.94 -4.62
CA THR A 44 -2.64 -3.57 -4.59
C THR A 44 -3.50 -4.68 -5.17
N TYR A 45 -4.78 -4.67 -4.84
CA TYR A 45 -5.75 -5.65 -5.31
C TYR A 45 -6.94 -4.92 -5.91
N GLN A 46 -7.57 -5.50 -6.93
CA GLN A 46 -8.84 -4.99 -7.43
C GLN A 46 -9.91 -5.17 -6.34
N ILE A 47 -10.66 -4.11 -6.04
CA ILE A 47 -11.68 -4.09 -4.97
C ILE A 47 -13.12 -3.86 -5.47
N ASN A 48 -13.31 -3.62 -6.77
CA ASN A 48 -14.64 -3.44 -7.35
C ASN A 48 -14.97 -4.56 -8.35
N SER A 49 -16.26 -4.89 -8.41
CA SER A 49 -16.86 -5.79 -9.41
C SER A 49 -18.12 -5.18 -10.02
N VAL A 50 -18.24 -3.85 -9.97
CA VAL A 50 -19.43 -3.10 -10.37
C VAL A 50 -19.51 -3.05 -11.90
N PRO A 51 -20.52 -3.67 -12.53
CA PRO A 51 -20.65 -3.65 -13.98
C PRO A 51 -21.40 -2.41 -14.47
N ASN A 52 -21.10 -2.01 -15.70
CA ASN A 52 -21.87 -1.05 -16.49
C ASN A 52 -23.22 -1.63 -16.95
N HIS A 53 -23.95 -0.88 -17.77
CA HIS A 53 -25.28 -1.31 -18.27
C HIS A 53 -25.22 -2.53 -19.21
N SER A 54 -24.06 -2.84 -19.76
CA SER A 54 -23.81 -4.00 -20.62
C SER A 54 -23.27 -5.22 -19.85
N ASN A 55 -23.33 -5.21 -18.52
CA ASN A 55 -22.77 -6.26 -17.65
C ASN A 55 -21.23 -6.43 -17.78
N VAL A 56 -20.52 -5.38 -18.18
CA VAL A 56 -19.05 -5.37 -18.28
C VAL A 56 -18.45 -4.47 -17.21
N VAL A 57 -17.37 -4.92 -16.57
CA VAL A 57 -16.58 -4.07 -15.65
C VAL A 57 -15.48 -3.39 -16.47
N LEU A 58 -15.57 -2.08 -16.65
CA LEU A 58 -14.57 -1.27 -17.39
C LEU A 58 -13.72 -0.44 -16.43
N ASP A 59 -14.40 0.24 -15.50
CA ASP A 59 -13.75 1.00 -14.45
C ASP A 59 -13.18 0.03 -13.42
N LEU A 60 -11.87 0.09 -13.18
CA LEU A 60 -11.23 -0.73 -12.15
C LEU A 60 -10.72 0.16 -11.03
N VAL A 61 -10.95 -0.33 -9.81
CA VAL A 61 -10.52 0.31 -8.58
C VAL A 61 -9.60 -0.66 -7.86
N PHE A 62 -8.39 -0.20 -7.59
CA PHE A 62 -7.36 -0.94 -6.88
C PHE A 62 -7.11 -0.31 -5.51
N SER A 63 -6.89 -1.13 -4.49
CA SER A 63 -6.50 -0.68 -3.16
C SER A 63 -5.41 -1.56 -2.55
N SER A 64 -4.52 -0.94 -1.80
CA SER A 64 -3.59 -1.63 -0.90
C SER A 64 -4.28 -2.26 0.32
N ASP A 65 -5.56 -1.93 0.53
CA ASP A 65 -6.38 -2.45 1.60
C ASP A 65 -7.63 -3.17 1.10
N ARG A 66 -7.81 -4.41 1.56
CA ARG A 66 -8.95 -5.26 1.21
C ARG A 66 -10.23 -4.93 1.99
N SER A 67 -10.15 -4.13 3.06
CA SER A 67 -11.36 -3.65 3.76
C SER A 67 -12.02 -2.44 3.08
N SER A 68 -11.44 -1.90 2.01
CA SER A 68 -12.11 -0.90 1.17
C SER A 68 -13.32 -1.53 0.44
N VAL A 69 -14.40 -0.78 0.32
CA VAL A 69 -15.65 -1.21 -0.33
C VAL A 69 -15.97 -0.28 -1.49
N VAL A 70 -16.33 -0.85 -2.63
CA VAL A 70 -16.80 -0.12 -3.81
C VAL A 70 -18.21 -0.55 -4.16
N SER A 71 -19.07 0.41 -4.43
CA SER A 71 -20.46 0.17 -4.84
C SER A 71 -20.93 1.20 -5.87
N LYS A 72 -22.11 0.99 -6.47
CA LYS A 72 -22.75 2.03 -7.30
C LYS A 72 -23.22 3.16 -6.39
N SER A 73 -22.84 4.38 -6.73
CA SER A 73 -23.29 5.57 -6.00
C SER A 73 -24.79 5.75 -6.14
N LYS A 74 -25.46 5.95 -5.00
CA LYS A 74 -26.90 6.26 -4.94
C LYS A 74 -27.21 7.74 -5.20
N GLN A 75 -26.21 8.60 -5.05
CA GLN A 75 -26.32 10.05 -5.16
C GLN A 75 -25.17 10.56 -6.03
N PRO A 76 -25.23 10.34 -7.36
CA PRO A 76 -24.17 10.78 -8.23
C PRO A 76 -24.17 12.31 -8.35
N LEU A 77 -22.98 12.90 -8.34
CA LEU A 77 -22.79 14.36 -8.47
C LEU A 77 -23.09 14.86 -9.89
N VAL A 78 -23.03 13.96 -10.88
CA VAL A 78 -23.30 14.22 -12.30
C VAL A 78 -24.28 13.18 -12.84
N GLY A 79 -24.86 13.44 -14.00
CA GLY A 79 -25.71 12.47 -14.68
C GLY A 79 -25.00 11.13 -14.89
N SER A 80 -25.72 10.02 -14.69
CA SER A 80 -25.14 8.68 -14.85
C SER A 80 -24.81 8.42 -16.32
N ASP A 81 -23.56 8.04 -16.58
CA ASP A 81 -23.14 7.50 -17.87
C ASP A 81 -23.49 6.01 -17.94
N PRO A 82 -24.13 5.51 -19.02
CA PRO A 82 -24.38 4.10 -19.22
C PRO A 82 -23.13 3.22 -19.20
N HIS A 83 -22.00 3.72 -19.69
CA HIS A 83 -20.72 3.02 -19.78
C HIS A 83 -19.88 3.14 -18.52
N HIS A 84 -19.98 4.27 -17.82
CA HIS A 84 -19.23 4.57 -16.59
C HIS A 84 -20.18 4.84 -15.42
N PRO A 85 -20.70 3.78 -14.76
CA PRO A 85 -21.61 3.95 -13.64
C PRO A 85 -20.88 4.69 -12.50
N PRO A 86 -21.52 5.69 -11.88
CA PRO A 86 -20.91 6.43 -10.78
C PRO A 86 -20.62 5.49 -9.60
N LEU A 87 -19.39 5.53 -9.10
CA LEU A 87 -18.92 4.67 -8.01
C LEU A 87 -18.86 5.42 -6.68
N GLU A 88 -19.21 4.74 -5.60
CA GLU A 88 -19.00 5.16 -4.22
C GLU A 88 -17.91 4.26 -3.61
N ILE A 89 -16.84 4.87 -3.11
CA ILE A 89 -15.67 4.17 -2.54
C ILE A 89 -15.57 4.55 -1.07
N SER A 90 -15.67 3.54 -0.20
CA SER A 90 -15.49 3.68 1.25
C SER A 90 -14.22 2.96 1.67
N PHE A 91 -13.39 3.59 2.49
CA PHE A 91 -12.15 2.99 3.00
C PHE A 91 -11.90 3.34 4.47
N PRO A 92 -11.32 2.42 5.25
CA PRO A 92 -11.05 2.67 6.66
C PRO A 92 -9.79 3.54 6.82
N ILE A 93 -9.89 4.58 7.65
CA ILE A 93 -8.70 5.33 8.06
C ILE A 93 -8.01 4.55 9.19
N LYS A 94 -6.82 3.99 8.90
CA LYS A 94 -6.04 3.24 9.89
C LYS A 94 -5.02 4.15 10.58
N THR A 95 -5.23 4.36 11.87
CA THR A 95 -4.21 4.96 12.75
C THR A 95 -3.19 3.90 13.15
N VAL A 96 -1.91 4.19 12.97
CA VAL A 96 -0.83 3.32 13.45
C VAL A 96 -0.18 3.95 14.67
N GLN A 97 -0.01 3.15 15.72
CA GLN A 97 0.83 3.53 16.84
C GLN A 97 2.26 3.10 16.52
N TYR A 98 3.16 4.05 16.40
CA TYR A 98 4.58 3.71 16.33
C TYR A 98 5.01 3.10 17.66
N THR A 99 5.54 1.89 17.62
CA THR A 99 6.20 1.31 18.78
C THR A 99 7.36 2.21 19.17
N LYS A 100 7.56 2.43 20.48
CA LYS A 100 8.69 3.21 20.98
C LYS A 100 9.96 2.68 20.32
N PHE A 101 10.68 3.53 19.59
CA PHE A 101 11.99 3.17 19.06
C PHE A 101 12.85 2.71 20.25
N LYS A 102 13.18 1.42 20.32
CA LYS A 102 14.31 1.00 21.15
C LYS A 102 15.49 1.78 20.61
N LYS A 103 16.16 2.57 21.46
CA LYS A 103 17.45 3.19 21.09
C LYS A 103 18.31 2.09 20.49
N LYS A 104 18.53 2.12 19.17
CA LYS A 104 19.58 1.32 18.57
C LYS A 104 20.87 1.91 19.12
N VAL A 105 21.58 1.15 19.93
CA VAL A 105 22.99 1.45 20.21
C VAL A 105 23.68 1.26 18.86
N LEU A 106 23.92 2.36 18.17
CA LEU A 106 24.80 2.35 17.01
C LEU A 106 26.20 2.09 17.55
N LYS A 107 26.78 0.94 17.18
CA LYS A 107 28.19 0.69 17.43
C LYS A 107 28.96 1.63 16.51
N ASP A 108 29.82 2.46 17.09
CA ASP A 108 30.74 3.30 16.34
C ASP A 108 31.90 2.42 15.87
N PHE A 109 31.79 1.90 14.65
CA PHE A 109 32.83 1.06 14.06
C PHE A 109 34.12 1.85 13.80
N GLY A 110 34.07 3.19 13.67
CA GLY A 110 35.27 4.01 13.51
C GLY A 110 36.18 4.05 14.75
N LYS A 111 35.66 3.64 15.92
CA LYS A 111 36.40 3.57 17.19
C LYS A 111 36.58 2.14 17.70
N GLY A 112 36.41 1.14 16.85
CA GLY A 112 36.70 -0.24 17.21
C GLY A 112 38.18 -0.40 17.58
N ASN A 113 38.48 -1.14 18.66
CA ASN A 113 39.86 -1.55 18.95
C ASN A 113 40.26 -2.66 17.97
N TYR A 114 40.72 -2.28 16.78
CA TYR A 114 41.10 -3.21 15.73
C TYR A 114 42.40 -3.98 16.03
N ASP A 115 43.22 -3.48 16.96
CA ASP A 115 44.44 -4.16 17.39
C ASP A 115 44.11 -5.48 18.13
N GLU A 116 43.02 -5.52 18.90
CA GLU A 116 42.52 -6.75 19.53
C GLU A 116 41.88 -7.72 18.53
N ILE A 117 41.26 -7.22 17.45
CA ILE A 117 40.62 -8.06 16.42
C ILE A 117 41.69 -8.79 15.58
N ASN A 118 42.84 -8.16 15.35
CA ASN A 118 43.95 -8.76 14.61
C ASN A 118 44.60 -9.96 15.32
N LEU A 119 44.36 -10.16 16.63
CA LEU A 119 44.82 -11.35 17.35
C LEU A 119 44.06 -12.63 16.95
N ILE A 120 42.87 -12.50 16.36
CA ILE A 120 42.06 -13.65 15.91
C ILE A 120 42.60 -14.24 14.58
N ASN A 121 43.42 -13.50 13.83
CA ASN A 121 44.09 -14.00 12.62
C ASN A 121 45.23 -15.01 12.91
N LEU A 122 45.49 -15.34 14.19
CA LEU A 122 46.39 -16.44 14.59
C LEU A 122 45.70 -17.80 14.65
N VAL A 123 44.38 -17.87 14.45
CA VAL A 123 43.69 -19.15 14.27
C VAL A 123 43.77 -19.52 12.80
N ASN A 124 44.75 -20.35 12.45
CA ASN A 124 44.75 -21.08 11.18
C ASN A 124 43.53 -22.01 11.17
N TRP A 125 42.73 -21.94 10.10
CA TRP A 125 41.67 -22.89 9.78
C TRP A 125 42.28 -24.08 9.04
#